data_AF-A0A1X7JVZ6-F1
#
_entry.id   AF-A0A1X7JVZ6-F1
#
_cell.length_a   1.000
_cell.length_b   1.000
_cell.length_c   1.000
_cell.angle_alpha   90.00
_cell.angle_beta   90.00
_cell.angle_gamma   90.00
#
_symmetry.space_group_name_H-M   'P 1'
#
loop_
_entity.id
_entity.type
_entity.pdbx_description
1 polymer ?
#
loop_
_entity_poly.entity_id
_entity_poly.type
_entity_poly.pdbx_seq_one_letter_code
_entity_poly.pdbx_strand_id
1 'polypeptide(L)' 'MDGWEFLDDFIKIPNNSTKAVPIYIISSSIDPGYVIKAQDYRMVSNGLTKPMNSADPLKLLSAGGNN' A
#
# COMPACT_ATOMS: atom_id res chain seq x y z
N MET A 1 10.54 -4.50 12.74
CA MET A 1 10.11 -4.26 11.36
C MET A 1 8.62 -4.54 11.25
N ASP A 2 7.81 -3.51 11.42
CA ASP A 2 6.41 -3.51 11.04
C ASP A 2 6.22 -3.02 9.59
N GLY A 3 4.97 -2.93 9.15
CA GLY A 3 4.66 -2.44 7.79
C GLY A 3 5.06 -0.98 7.55
N TRP A 4 5.13 -0.15 8.58
CA TRP A 4 5.54 1.25 8.46
C TRP A 4 7.05 1.40 8.41
N GLU A 5 7.76 0.69 9.28
CA GLU A 5 9.23 0.65 9.25
C GLU A 5 9.73 0.16 7.87
N PHE A 6 9.04 -0.81 7.26
CA PHE A 6 9.32 -1.21 5.87
C PHE A 6 9.15 -0.05 4.88
N LEU A 7 8.06 0.72 4.97
CA LEU A 7 7.82 1.85 4.07
C LEU A 7 8.88 2.94 4.26
N ASP A 8 9.23 3.25 5.51
CA ASP A 8 10.28 4.23 5.85
C ASP A 8 11.64 3.83 5.28
N ASP A 9 11.96 2.54 5.25
CA ASP A 9 13.20 2.05 4.63
C ASP A 9 13.09 1.97 3.10
N PHE A 10 11.92 1.60 2.57
CA PHE A 10 11.67 1.48 1.14
C PHE A 10 11.80 2.82 0.42
N ILE A 11 11.33 3.93 1.02
CA ILE A 11 11.43 5.27 0.43
C ILE A 11 12.88 5.79 0.34
N LYS A 12 13.82 5.20 1.10
CA LYS A 12 15.24 5.56 1.06
C LYS A 12 15.95 4.94 -0.14
N ILE A 13 15.34 3.94 -0.79
CA ILE A 13 15.89 3.30 -1.99
C ILE A 13 15.80 4.29 -3.16
N PRO A 14 16.86 4.48 -3.95
CA PRO A 14 16.84 5.39 -5.10
C PRO A 14 15.63 5.17 -6.03
N ASN A 15 14.98 6.28 -6.41
CA ASN A 15 13.69 6.30 -7.13
C ASN A 15 13.71 5.57 -8.49
N ASN A 16 14.87 5.38 -9.11
CA ASN A 16 14.98 4.61 -10.35
C ASN A 16 14.65 3.12 -10.14
N SER A 17 14.86 2.59 -8.92
CA SER A 17 14.62 1.19 -8.58
C SER A 17 13.22 0.91 -8.04
N THR A 18 12.49 1.94 -7.61
CA THR A 18 11.19 1.79 -6.92
C THR A 18 9.99 2.31 -7.72
N LYS A 19 10.22 3.04 -8.82
CA LYS A 19 9.19 3.67 -9.64
C LYS A 19 8.10 2.72 -10.18
N ALA A 20 8.42 1.44 -10.35
CA ALA A 20 7.53 0.44 -10.92
C ALA A 20 7.04 -0.59 -9.88
N VAL A 21 7.20 -0.31 -8.59
CA VAL A 21 6.80 -1.22 -7.51
C VAL A 21 5.50 -0.73 -6.89
N PRO A 22 4.33 -1.31 -7.25
CA PRO A 22 3.07 -0.97 -6.61
C PRO A 22 3.05 -1.53 -5.19
N ILE A 23 2.68 -0.69 -4.21
CA ILE A 23 2.54 -1.09 -2.81
C ILE A 23 1.07 -0.98 -2.38
N TYR A 24 0.58 -2.05 -1.78
CA TYR A 24 -0.76 -2.14 -1.20
C TYR A 24 -0.65 -2.52 0.27
N ILE A 25 -1.43 -1.86 1.13
CA ILE A 25 -1.41 -2.11 2.57
C ILE A 25 -2.70 -2.83 2.97
N ILE A 26 -2.58 -3.90 3.76
CA ILE A 26 -3.73 -4.65 4.28
C ILE A 26 -3.74 -4.51 5.80
N SER A 27 -4.81 -3.95 6.36
CA SER A 27 -4.90 -3.66 7.80
C SER A 27 -6.19 -4.20 8.40
N SER A 28 -6.13 -4.65 9.66
CA SER A 28 -7.33 -4.89 10.48
C SER A 28 -7.84 -3.63 11.17
N SER A 29 -7.09 -2.53 11.07
CA SER A 29 -7.42 -1.26 11.72
C SER A 29 -8.47 -0.50 10.91
N ILE A 30 -9.49 -0.01 11.59
CA ILE A 30 -10.47 0.96 11.08
C ILE A 30 -10.13 2.39 11.53
N ASP A 31 -8.95 2.59 12.12
CA ASP A 31 -8.50 3.88 12.63
C ASP A 31 -8.34 4.89 11.49
N PRO A 32 -8.99 6.06 11.53
CA PRO A 32 -8.77 7.14 10.58
C PRO A 32 -7.29 7.57 10.47
N GLY A 33 -6.53 7.47 11.56
CA GLY A 33 -5.10 7.76 11.60
C GLY A 33 -4.26 6.85 10.69
N TYR A 34 -4.73 5.64 10.41
CA TYR A 34 -4.09 4.75 9.44
C TYR A 34 -4.17 5.32 8.03
N VAL A 35 -5.33 5.87 7.64
CA VAL A 35 -5.53 6.45 6.30
C VAL A 35 -4.66 7.69 6.14
N ILE A 36 -4.60 8.54 7.16
CA ILE A 36 -3.75 9.74 7.17
C ILE A 36 -2.27 9.33 7.02
N LYS A 37 -1.80 8.38 7.83
CA LYS A 37 -0.42 7.91 7.77
C LYS A 37 -0.07 7.26 6.42
N ALA A 38 -1.01 6.52 5.81
CA ALA A 38 -0.80 5.91 4.50
C ALA A 38 -0.66 6.96 3.38
N GLN A 39 -1.35 8.11 3.48
CA GLN A 39 -1.26 9.20 2.51
C GLN A 39 0.11 9.88 2.46
N ASP A 40 0.89 9.80 3.55
CA ASP A 40 2.26 10.33 3.59
C ASP A 40 3.20 9.57 2.63
N TYR A 41 2.84 8.34 2.23
CA TYR A 41 3.62 7.50 1.33
C TYR A 41 3.05 7.51 -0.09
N ARG A 42 3.62 8.37 -0.95
CA ARG A 42 3.16 8.55 -2.35
C ARG A 42 3.11 7.27 -3.20
N MET A 43 3.84 6.22 -2.85
CA MET A 43 3.83 4.93 -3.56
C MET A 43 2.69 3.99 -3.15
N VAL A 44 1.93 4.32 -2.11
CA VAL A 44 0.82 3.49 -1.65
C VAL A 44 -0.35 3.66 -2.62
N SER A 45 -0.56 2.59 -3.39
CA SER A 45 -1.59 2.40 -4.41
C SER A 45 -3.01 2.65 -3.92
N ASN A 46 -3.36 1.86 -2.92
CA ASN A 46 -4.64 1.73 -2.23
C ASN A 46 -4.46 0.72 -1.07
N GLY A 47 -5.36 0.76 -0.09
CA GLY A 47 -5.35 -0.17 1.05
C GLY A 47 -6.59 -1.07 1.10
N LEU A 48 -6.47 -2.24 1.73
CA LEU A 48 -7.58 -3.12 2.10
C LEU A 48 -7.78 -3.17 3.60
N THR A 49 -9.05 -3.24 4.00
CA THR A 49 -9.44 -3.51 5.38
C THR A 49 -9.84 -4.97 5.52
N LYS A 50 -9.41 -5.63 6.60
CA LYS A 50 -9.84 -6.98 6.95
C LYS A 50 -11.17 -6.97 7.72
N PRO A 51 -11.97 -8.06 7.67
CA PRO A 51 -11.77 -9.26 6.86
C PRO A 51 -12.04 -8.97 5.37
N MET A 52 -11.27 -9.64 4.52
CA MET A 52 -11.37 -9.55 3.06
C MET A 52 -11.69 -10.91 2.47
N ASN A 53 -12.39 -10.94 1.35
CA ASN A 53 -12.68 -12.15 0.60
C ASN A 53 -11.56 -12.45 -0.41
N SER A 54 -11.56 -13.67 -0.97
CA SER A 54 -10.53 -14.13 -1.91
C SER A 54 -10.50 -13.36 -3.24
N ALA A 55 -11.56 -12.63 -3.59
CA ALA A 55 -11.61 -11.82 -4.81
C ALA A 55 -11.06 -10.40 -4.63
N ASP A 56 -10.89 -9.92 -3.39
CA ASP A 56 -10.44 -8.55 -3.12
C ASP A 56 -9.00 -8.26 -3.61
N PRO A 57 -8.00 -9.18 -3.49
CA PRO A 57 -6.69 -8.98 -4.11
C PRO A 57 -6.75 -8.84 -5.63
N LEU A 58 -7.57 -9.66 -6.29
CA LEU A 58 -7.75 -9.63 -7.75
C LEU A 58 -8.29 -8.27 -8.22
N LYS A 59 -9.27 -7.70 -7.49
CA LYS A 59 -9.80 -6.37 -7.81
C LYS A 59 -8.72 -5.30 -7.75
N LEU A 60 -7.85 -5.32 -6.73
CA LEU A 60 -6.75 -4.38 -6.60
C LEU A 60 -5.73 -4.46 -7.74
N LEU A 61 -5.35 -5.69 -8.10
CA LEU A 61 -4.40 -5.90 -9.19
C LEU A 61 -4.99 -5.50 -10.54
N SER A 62 -6.30 -5.71 -10.75
CA SER A 62 -6.98 -5.30 -11.98
C SER A 62 -7.17 -3.79 -12.12
N ALA A 63 -7.24 -3.05 -11.01
CA ALA A 63 -7.41 -1.60 -11.01
C ALA A 63 -6.11 -0.83 -11.36
N GLY A 64 -4.94 -1.47 -11.23
CA GLY A 64 -3.63 -0.87 -11.53
C GLY A 64 -3.20 -0.94 -13.00
N GLY A 65 -4.03 -1.47 -13.90
CA GLY A 65 -3.66 -1.79 -15.29
C GLY A 65 -3.91 -0.70 -16.34
N ASN A 66 -4.43 0.47 -15.98
CA ASN A 66 -4.71 1.56 -16.93
C ASN A 66 -4.00 2.86 -16.50
N ASN A 67 -2.74 3.01 -16.91
CA ASN A 67 -2.08 4.28 -17.27
C ASN A 67 -0.68 4.02 -17.82
#